data_AF-A0A5C8JGP1-F1
#
_entry.id   AF-A0A5C8JGP1-F1
#
_cell.length_a   1.000
_cell.length_b   1.000
_cell.length_c   1.000
_cell.angle_alpha   90.00
_cell.angle_beta   90.00
_cell.angle_gamma   90.00
#
_symmetry.space_group_name_H-M   'P 1'
#
loop_
_entity.id
_entity.type
_entity.pdbx_description
1 polymer ?
#
loop_
_entity_poly.entity_id
_entity_poly.type
_entity_poly.pdbx_seq_one_letter_code
_entity_poly.pdbx_strand_id
1 'polypeptide(L)'
;MDHSNHTTLLQAAGGQTAISERMRELLARAAQDHVYEQRTQGAVLDEIRQRLEGMEWLLREVRERELGGLSGTLETVSGRLDDIAAKPPLWAEGLAQHVEAVRDHVDAVGEQVGGVDSAVESVGKRVHPVMELPKLRADVTAVCEGMEETLGRLQTVVDFTDDMAKRMGDVTARLAQVSAGMEVAAGRFTRLDKSLAELNSRTDRVEGVVLDLSDTFDERVASAAREVRARVDEVGEHLSGRFDGVDGRVDRVESRLMALDTRFETAEESLADVDARLRGVDARVTSHTGRFDAIDARLASHAGRFDALDEHLDTHTGRFDVIDERLTAHADRLDAADTRLTGRFDAVDRHLVTHADRFDAIDERLTAQVGRFDTVEDRLTAQDERLEAVDGRLGKAAGRHEDRFAGIDDRLTSLDGRLGEAEERLAHRVEGLDAHLTGLNTRAEQAGETLEAVGRRIDGLPAALGIGELLDTHGERLTEAAASLAEIVRSRPDRDTLAETVSDIVQPATTDLNKRLGALEETMLALAEALLRPSRAKD
;
A
#
# COMPACT_ATOMS: atom_id res chain seq x y z
N MET A 1 -28.84 54.32 -53.01
CA MET A 1 -29.93 53.79 -52.17
C MET A 1 -29.64 54.17 -50.73
N ASP A 2 -29.82 55.46 -50.46
CA ASP A 2 -30.57 56.06 -49.36
C ASP A 2 -30.43 55.54 -47.92
N HIS A 3 -29.81 56.43 -47.15
CA HIS A 3 -30.39 57.16 -46.01
C HIS A 3 -30.46 56.53 -44.60
N SER A 4 -30.12 57.44 -43.67
CA SER A 4 -30.62 57.58 -42.30
C SER A 4 -29.81 56.90 -41.22
N ASN A 5 -29.05 57.72 -40.47
CA ASN A 5 -29.25 57.89 -39.04
C ASN A 5 -28.45 59.12 -38.54
N HIS A 6 -29.12 60.27 -38.57
CA HIS A 6 -28.84 61.35 -37.63
C HIS A 6 -29.75 61.16 -36.41
N THR A 7 -29.31 61.72 -35.27
CA THR A 7 -30.14 62.13 -34.10
C THR A 7 -30.13 61.21 -32.88
N THR A 8 -29.03 61.18 -32.15
CA THR A 8 -29.01 61.04 -30.67
C THR A 8 -27.79 61.78 -30.06
N LEU A 9 -27.71 63.09 -30.30
CA LEU A 9 -26.84 63.99 -29.54
C LEU A 9 -27.73 64.96 -28.76
N LEU A 10 -28.22 64.53 -27.59
CA LEU A 10 -28.80 65.40 -26.58
C LEU A 10 -28.86 64.69 -25.21
N GLN A 11 -27.69 64.56 -24.55
CA GLN A 11 -27.63 64.44 -23.08
C GLN A 11 -26.24 64.85 -22.55
N ALA A 12 -25.87 66.10 -22.83
CA ALA A 12 -24.70 66.75 -22.26
C ALA A 12 -25.05 67.33 -20.87
N ALA A 13 -25.07 66.49 -19.84
CA ALA A 13 -25.02 66.92 -18.43
C ALA A 13 -24.40 65.86 -17.48
N GLY A 14 -23.80 64.79 -18.02
CA GLY A 14 -23.07 63.76 -17.26
C GLY A 14 -21.64 63.50 -17.77
N GLY A 15 -21.14 64.36 -18.66
CA GLY A 15 -19.89 64.13 -19.41
C GLY A 15 -18.63 64.16 -18.55
N GLN A 16 -18.51 65.09 -17.61
CA GLN A 16 -17.29 65.20 -16.79
C GLN A 16 -17.12 64.03 -15.82
N THR A 17 -18.19 63.53 -15.18
CA THR A 17 -18.11 62.39 -14.26
C THR A 17 -17.85 61.09 -15.00
N ALA A 18 -18.53 60.86 -16.14
CA ALA A 18 -18.33 59.68 -16.97
C ALA A 18 -16.91 59.62 -17.58
N ILE A 19 -16.34 60.76 -17.98
CA ILE A 19 -14.95 60.83 -18.48
C ILE A 19 -13.97 60.55 -17.34
N SER A 20 -14.18 61.11 -16.15
CA SER A 20 -13.30 60.84 -15.00
C SER A 20 -13.38 59.39 -14.50
N GLU A 21 -14.55 58.76 -14.54
CA GLU A 21 -14.72 57.35 -14.18
C GLU A 21 -14.00 56.45 -15.19
N ARG A 22 -14.17 56.74 -16.50
CA ARG A 22 -13.50 56.01 -17.58
C ARG A 22 -11.99 56.20 -17.56
N MET A 23 -11.50 57.38 -17.18
CA MET A 23 -10.06 57.64 -17.02
C MET A 23 -9.50 56.94 -15.77
N ARG A 24 -10.26 56.88 -14.67
CA ARG A 24 -9.90 56.10 -13.48
C ARG A 24 -9.88 54.60 -13.77
N GLU A 25 -10.83 54.10 -14.56
CA GLU A 25 -10.87 52.71 -14.99
C GLU A 25 -9.74 52.37 -15.96
N LEU A 26 -9.38 53.27 -16.89
CA LEU A 26 -8.22 53.10 -17.76
C LEU A 26 -6.89 53.14 -16.98
N LEU A 27 -6.76 54.02 -15.97
CA LEU A 27 -5.58 54.06 -15.10
C LEU A 27 -5.50 52.82 -14.21
N ALA A 28 -6.63 52.34 -13.68
CA ALA A 28 -6.67 51.09 -12.91
C ALA A 28 -6.32 49.89 -13.80
N ARG A 29 -6.82 49.86 -15.04
CA ARG A 29 -6.47 48.84 -16.04
C ARG A 29 -4.98 48.89 -16.37
N ALA A 30 -4.44 50.07 -16.66
CA ALA A 30 -3.02 50.23 -16.96
C ALA A 30 -2.12 49.87 -15.77
N ALA A 31 -2.52 50.22 -14.54
CA ALA A 31 -1.79 49.81 -13.33
C ALA A 31 -1.83 48.29 -13.14
N GLN A 32 -2.98 47.66 -13.41
CA GLN A 32 -3.14 46.22 -13.30
C GLN A 32 -2.39 45.46 -14.40
N ASP A 33 -2.39 45.98 -15.62
CA ASP A 33 -1.59 45.46 -16.74
C ASP A 33 -0.09 45.59 -16.42
N HIS A 34 0.36 46.71 -15.84
CA HIS A 34 1.74 46.90 -15.44
C HIS A 34 2.16 45.97 -14.28
N VAL A 35 1.27 45.68 -13.33
CA VAL A 35 1.51 44.68 -12.28
C VAL A 35 1.55 43.27 -12.85
N TYR A 36 0.71 42.96 -13.83
CA TYR A 36 0.74 41.69 -14.54
C TYR A 36 2.05 41.53 -15.31
N GLU A 37 2.48 42.57 -16.01
CA GLU A 37 3.74 42.62 -16.75
C GLU A 37 4.97 42.51 -15.83
N GLN A 38 4.93 43.12 -14.64
CA GLN A 38 6.00 42.91 -13.65
C GLN A 38 6.03 41.48 -13.11
N ARG A 39 4.88 40.82 -12.92
CA ARG A 39 4.83 39.41 -12.50
C ARG A 39 5.33 38.49 -13.60
N THR A 40 4.99 38.74 -14.87
CA THR A 40 5.50 37.93 -15.99
C THR A 40 6.98 38.16 -16.22
N GLN A 41 7.47 39.40 -16.12
CA GLN A 41 8.91 39.70 -16.14
C GLN A 41 9.65 39.02 -14.98
N GLY A 42 9.07 39.02 -13.78
CA GLY A 42 9.62 38.30 -12.63
C GLY A 42 9.72 36.79 -12.87
N ALA A 43 8.66 36.17 -13.40
CA ALA A 43 8.66 34.75 -13.76
C ALA A 43 9.69 34.42 -14.85
N VAL A 44 9.85 35.28 -15.86
CA VAL A 44 10.86 35.12 -16.90
C VAL A 44 12.28 35.25 -16.32
N LEU A 45 12.51 36.18 -15.40
CA LEU A 45 13.81 36.32 -14.72
C LEU A 45 14.12 35.11 -13.83
N ASP A 46 13.12 34.55 -13.15
CA ASP A 46 13.28 33.33 -12.36
C ASP A 46 13.58 32.11 -13.26
N GLU A 47 12.93 32.00 -14.42
CA GLU A 47 13.23 30.96 -15.41
C GLU A 47 14.66 31.12 -15.98
N ILE A 48 15.06 32.35 -16.30
CA ILE A 48 16.42 32.65 -16.74
C ILE A 48 17.44 32.28 -15.65
N ARG A 49 17.16 32.60 -14.38
CA ARG A 49 18.02 32.20 -13.25
C ARG A 49 18.14 30.69 -13.14
N GLN A 50 17.02 29.95 -13.22
CA GLN A 50 17.05 28.48 -13.17
C GLN A 50 17.85 27.89 -14.34
N ARG A 51 17.73 28.46 -15.55
CA ARG A 51 18.56 28.04 -16.69
C ARG A 51 20.03 28.34 -16.47
N LEU A 52 20.37 29.49 -15.88
CA LEU A 52 21.75 29.84 -15.53
C LEU A 52 22.32 28.89 -14.47
N GLU A 53 21.57 28.58 -13.42
CA GLU A 53 21.96 27.61 -12.37
C GLU A 53 22.17 26.20 -12.96
N GLY A 54 21.28 25.75 -13.85
CA GLY A 54 21.45 24.48 -14.56
C GLY A 54 22.67 24.46 -15.48
N MET A 55 22.96 25.58 -16.13
CA MET A 55 24.11 25.72 -17.02
C MET A 55 25.43 25.82 -16.23
N GLU A 56 25.44 26.46 -15.06
CA GLU A 56 26.56 26.41 -14.12
C GLU A 56 26.81 25.00 -13.59
N TRP A 57 25.75 24.23 -13.32
CA TRP A 57 25.88 22.83 -12.95
C TRP A 57 26.51 22.00 -14.06
N LEU A 58 26.04 22.15 -15.30
CA LEU A 58 26.63 21.46 -16.47
C LEU A 58 28.09 21.86 -16.70
N LEU A 59 28.43 23.15 -16.58
CA LEU A 59 29.81 23.61 -16.70
C LEU A 59 30.70 23.05 -15.59
N ARG A 60 30.18 22.94 -14.37
CA ARG A 60 30.90 22.30 -13.27
C ARG A 60 31.12 20.82 -13.56
N GLU A 61 30.09 20.12 -14.03
CA GLU A 61 30.15 18.70 -14.34
C GLU A 61 31.14 18.41 -15.48
N VAL A 62 31.12 19.18 -16.56
CA VAL A 62 32.09 19.07 -17.66
C VAL A 62 33.51 19.34 -17.16
N ARG A 63 33.69 20.32 -16.28
CA ARG A 63 35.02 20.59 -15.69
C ARG A 63 35.50 19.47 -14.78
N GLU A 64 34.62 18.89 -13.96
CA GLU A 64 34.99 17.93 -12.92
C GLU A 64 35.11 16.50 -13.48
N ARG A 65 34.22 16.10 -14.41
CA ARG A 65 34.27 14.80 -15.09
C ARG A 65 35.11 14.79 -16.36
N GLU A 66 34.85 15.69 -17.30
CA GLU A 66 35.47 15.59 -18.64
C GLU A 66 36.86 16.20 -18.66
N LEU A 67 37.05 17.41 -18.13
CA LEU A 67 38.40 18.00 -18.04
C LEU A 67 39.27 17.27 -17.01
N GLY A 68 38.68 16.79 -15.90
CA GLY A 68 39.37 15.92 -14.95
C GLY A 68 39.79 14.59 -15.57
N GLY A 69 38.88 13.94 -16.32
CA GLY A 69 39.17 12.72 -17.07
C GLY A 69 40.22 12.93 -18.16
N LEU A 70 40.10 14.00 -18.94
CA LEU A 70 41.07 14.38 -19.97
C LEU A 70 42.44 14.67 -19.35
N SER A 71 42.51 15.37 -18.20
CA SER A 71 43.76 15.57 -17.47
C SER A 71 44.40 14.25 -17.05
N GLY A 72 43.61 13.30 -16.53
CA GLY A 72 44.11 11.96 -16.21
C GLY A 72 44.60 11.18 -17.43
N THR A 73 43.90 11.29 -18.57
CA THR A 73 44.36 10.67 -19.82
C THR A 73 45.62 11.36 -20.36
N LEU A 74 45.73 12.68 -20.20
CA LEU A 74 46.92 13.44 -20.60
C LEU A 74 48.13 13.05 -19.76
N GLU A 75 47.93 12.84 -18.45
CA GLU A 75 49.00 12.42 -17.53
C GLU A 75 49.45 10.98 -17.80
N THR A 76 48.53 10.08 -18.19
CA THR A 76 48.90 8.73 -18.65
C THR A 76 49.58 8.74 -20.01
N VAL A 77 49.17 9.61 -20.93
CA VAL A 77 49.87 9.79 -22.22
C VAL A 77 51.25 10.41 -22.00
N SER A 78 51.38 11.38 -21.08
CA SER A 78 52.67 11.96 -20.69
C SER A 78 53.58 10.91 -20.08
N GLY A 79 53.09 10.09 -19.14
CA GLY A 79 53.88 8.99 -18.57
C GLY A 79 54.33 7.97 -19.63
N ARG A 80 53.47 7.66 -20.62
CA ARG A 80 53.86 6.79 -21.75
C ARG A 80 54.86 7.45 -22.68
N LEU A 81 54.76 8.76 -22.89
CA LEU A 81 55.76 9.53 -23.66
C LEU A 81 57.10 9.58 -22.91
N ASP A 82 57.10 9.74 -21.59
CA ASP A 82 58.30 9.69 -20.75
C ASP A 82 58.93 8.30 -20.77
N ASP A 83 58.13 7.23 -20.73
CA ASP A 83 58.62 5.84 -20.89
C ASP A 83 59.23 5.59 -22.28
N ILE A 84 58.62 6.11 -23.35
CA ILE A 84 59.14 6.03 -24.72
C ILE A 84 60.41 6.88 -24.89
N ALA A 85 60.50 8.03 -24.20
CA ALA A 85 61.67 8.89 -24.21
C ALA A 85 62.84 8.26 -23.43
N ALA A 86 62.56 7.59 -22.31
CA ALA A 86 63.57 6.89 -21.50
C ALA A 86 64.04 5.59 -22.16
N LYS A 87 63.17 4.92 -22.94
CA LYS A 87 63.50 3.66 -23.62
C LYS A 87 62.95 3.68 -25.07
N PRO A 88 63.70 4.28 -26.00
CA PRO A 88 63.25 4.35 -27.39
C PRO A 88 63.07 2.93 -27.95
N PRO A 89 62.00 2.68 -28.72
CA PRO A 89 61.71 1.38 -29.29
C PRO A 89 62.81 0.97 -30.30
N LEU A 90 63.07 -0.33 -30.43
CA LEU A 90 64.19 -0.90 -31.22
C LEU A 90 64.27 -0.45 -32.69
N TRP A 91 63.16 -0.01 -33.29
CA TRP A 91 63.17 0.55 -34.64
C TRP A 91 63.81 1.95 -34.71
N ALA A 92 63.78 2.72 -33.61
CA ALA A 92 64.45 4.02 -33.51
C ALA A 92 65.97 3.86 -33.35
N GLU A 93 66.42 2.80 -32.66
CA GLU A 93 67.84 2.39 -32.68
C GLU A 93 68.27 1.97 -34.09
N GLY A 94 67.41 1.24 -34.82
CA GLY A 94 67.67 0.85 -36.22
C GLY A 94 67.73 2.06 -37.18
N LEU A 95 66.94 3.11 -36.94
CA LEU A 95 67.03 4.36 -37.70
C LEU A 95 68.26 5.17 -37.34
N ALA A 96 68.66 5.24 -36.06
CA ALA A 96 69.88 5.91 -35.65
C ALA A 96 71.12 5.26 -36.29
N GLN A 97 71.17 3.92 -36.32
CA GLN A 97 72.24 3.17 -37.01
C GLN A 97 72.23 3.41 -38.52
N HIS A 98 71.06 3.52 -39.17
CA HIS A 98 70.98 3.85 -40.59
C HIS A 98 71.41 5.30 -40.87
N VAL A 99 71.06 6.25 -40.01
CA VAL A 99 71.46 7.65 -40.15
C VAL A 99 72.97 7.81 -39.92
N GLU A 100 73.55 7.04 -39.01
CA GLU A 100 75.00 7.00 -38.79
C GLU A 100 75.71 6.37 -40.00
N ALA A 101 75.19 5.27 -40.56
CA ALA A 101 75.73 4.68 -41.80
C ALA A 101 75.60 5.61 -43.02
N VAL A 102 74.52 6.38 -43.13
CA VAL A 102 74.34 7.39 -44.19
C VAL A 102 75.27 8.58 -43.97
N ARG A 103 75.50 9.00 -42.71
CA ARG A 103 76.45 10.06 -42.36
C ARG A 103 77.88 9.64 -42.67
N ASP A 104 78.29 8.43 -42.31
CA ASP A 104 79.60 7.88 -42.66
C ASP A 104 79.80 7.80 -44.18
N HIS A 105 78.74 7.47 -44.93
CA HIS A 105 78.77 7.47 -46.39
C HIS A 105 78.88 8.89 -46.97
N VAL A 106 78.21 9.88 -46.37
CA VAL A 106 78.30 11.30 -46.75
C VAL A 106 79.67 11.89 -46.41
N ASP A 107 80.27 11.51 -45.28
CA ASP A 107 81.62 11.92 -44.90
C ASP A 107 82.68 11.30 -45.84
N ALA A 108 82.51 10.04 -46.27
CA ALA A 108 83.35 9.40 -47.29
C ALA A 108 83.22 10.05 -48.68
N VAL A 109 82.00 10.47 -49.07
CA VAL A 109 81.77 11.25 -50.30
C VAL A 109 82.36 12.66 -50.17
N GLY A 110 82.34 13.25 -48.97
CA GLY A 110 82.98 14.53 -48.65
C GLY A 110 84.50 14.50 -48.83
N GLU A 111 85.18 13.42 -48.39
CA GLU A 111 86.61 13.19 -48.67
C GLU A 111 86.90 13.04 -50.18
N GLN A 112 86.04 12.34 -50.93
CA GLN A 112 86.16 12.23 -52.40
C GLN A 112 85.98 13.58 -53.13
N VAL A 113 85.12 14.47 -52.63
CA VAL A 113 84.92 15.82 -53.18
C VAL A 113 86.08 16.75 -52.80
N GLY A 114 86.67 16.62 -51.61
CA GLY A 114 87.90 17.33 -51.23
C GLY A 114 89.10 16.98 -52.12
N GLY A 115 89.15 15.74 -52.62
CA GLY A 115 90.15 15.32 -53.63
C GLY A 115 90.02 16.04 -54.97
N VAL A 116 88.80 16.40 -55.39
CA VAL A 116 88.54 17.13 -56.66
C VAL A 116 89.04 18.57 -56.58
N ASP A 117 88.93 19.22 -55.42
CA ASP A 117 89.41 20.60 -55.20
C ASP A 117 90.94 20.70 -55.32
N SER A 118 91.66 19.70 -54.79
CA SER A 118 93.12 19.59 -54.95
C SER A 118 93.56 19.35 -56.42
N ALA A 119 92.71 18.71 -57.23
CA ALA A 119 92.95 18.50 -58.66
C ALA A 119 92.74 19.80 -59.47
N VAL A 120 91.74 20.61 -59.10
CA VAL A 120 91.46 21.92 -59.72
C VAL A 120 92.58 22.94 -59.42
N GLU A 121 93.17 22.91 -58.23
CA GLU A 121 94.32 23.77 -57.90
C GLU A 121 95.60 23.38 -58.68
N SER A 122 95.76 22.09 -59.04
CA SER A 122 96.88 21.61 -59.86
C SER A 122 96.78 21.99 -61.34
N VAL A 123 95.57 22.24 -61.85
CA VAL A 123 95.32 22.70 -63.23
C VAL A 123 95.49 24.22 -63.35
N GLY A 124 95.11 24.99 -62.32
CA GLY A 124 95.31 26.44 -62.29
C GLY A 124 96.78 26.89 -62.33
N LYS A 125 97.70 26.10 -61.77
CA LYS A 125 99.16 26.39 -61.80
C LYS A 125 99.83 26.07 -63.15
N ARG A 126 99.13 25.45 -64.11
CA ARG A 126 99.66 25.05 -65.43
C ARG A 126 99.33 25.97 -66.60
N VAL A 127 98.53 27.01 -66.41
CA VAL A 127 98.04 27.89 -67.51
C VAL A 127 98.64 29.31 -67.46
N HIS A 128 99.64 29.57 -66.60
CA HIS A 128 100.17 30.93 -66.37
C HIS A 128 101.35 31.42 -67.27
N PRO A 129 101.92 30.68 -68.25
CA PRO A 129 102.87 31.31 -69.18
C PRO A 129 102.50 31.10 -70.65
N VAL A 130 101.48 31.82 -71.17
CA VAL A 130 101.26 31.98 -72.63
C VAL A 130 100.81 33.41 -72.98
N MET A 131 101.39 34.43 -72.33
CA MET A 131 101.06 35.84 -72.60
C MET A 131 102.28 36.77 -72.81
N GLU A 132 103.43 36.25 -73.27
CA GLU A 132 104.61 37.07 -73.63
C GLU A 132 105.33 36.55 -74.91
N LEU A 133 105.36 37.36 -75.97
CA LEU A 133 106.16 37.24 -77.23
C LEU A 133 106.91 38.58 -77.40
N PRO A 134 108.26 38.68 -77.61
CA PRO A 134 108.81 39.04 -78.95
C PRO A 134 110.36 38.87 -79.15
N LYS A 135 110.87 37.86 -79.87
CA LYS A 135 112.32 37.78 -80.25
C LYS A 135 112.63 37.25 -81.67
N LEU A 136 111.75 37.44 -82.65
CA LEU A 136 112.01 36.97 -84.03
C LEU A 136 111.75 38.04 -85.11
N ARG A 137 112.30 39.25 -84.93
CA ARG A 137 112.16 40.36 -85.90
C ARG A 137 113.44 41.17 -86.16
N ALA A 138 114.62 40.69 -85.74
CA ALA A 138 115.88 41.46 -85.80
C ALA A 138 116.87 41.04 -86.92
N ASP A 139 116.65 39.95 -87.65
CA ASP A 139 117.68 39.39 -88.55
C ASP A 139 117.55 39.76 -90.05
N VAL A 140 116.77 40.79 -90.42
CA VAL A 140 116.47 41.10 -91.84
C VAL A 140 117.11 42.40 -92.39
N THR A 141 117.85 43.18 -91.59
CA THR A 141 118.39 44.49 -92.02
C THR A 141 119.89 44.54 -92.34
N ALA A 142 120.60 43.41 -92.42
CA ALA A 142 122.08 43.39 -92.53
C ALA A 142 122.67 43.06 -93.93
N VAL A 143 121.89 43.03 -95.02
CA VAL A 143 122.35 42.48 -96.32
C VAL A 143 122.53 43.53 -97.45
N CYS A 144 122.34 44.83 -97.21
CA CYS A 144 122.28 45.84 -98.29
C CYS A 144 123.52 46.76 -98.50
N GLU A 145 124.69 46.55 -97.90
CA GLU A 145 125.85 47.47 -97.99
C GLU A 145 127.00 46.99 -98.93
N GLY A 146 126.67 46.29 -100.01
CA GLY A 146 127.61 45.45 -100.76
C GLY A 146 128.66 46.11 -101.67
N MET A 147 128.29 46.73 -102.80
CA MET A 147 129.32 46.82 -103.86
C MET A 147 129.08 47.93 -104.89
N GLU A 148 129.63 49.08 -104.51
CA GLU A 148 129.75 50.34 -105.25
C GLU A 148 131.21 50.59 -105.69
N GLU A 149 132.06 49.56 -105.79
CA GLU A 149 133.54 49.69 -105.81
C GLU A 149 134.25 49.58 -107.19
N THR A 150 133.55 49.37 -108.31
CA THR A 150 134.24 48.97 -109.56
C THR A 150 134.22 49.99 -110.72
N LEU A 151 134.10 51.29 -110.43
CA LEU A 151 134.20 52.38 -111.43
C LEU A 151 135.47 53.25 -111.34
N GLY A 152 136.58 52.76 -110.78
CA GLY A 152 137.72 53.60 -110.39
C GLY A 152 139.04 53.52 -111.16
N ARG A 153 139.23 52.65 -112.18
CA ARG A 153 140.58 52.41 -112.73
C ARG A 153 140.66 52.36 -114.24
N LEU A 154 140.71 53.51 -114.91
CA LEU A 154 141.91 53.92 -115.67
C LEU A 154 141.63 55.07 -116.64
N GLN A 155 141.79 56.26 -116.08
CA GLN A 155 141.82 57.59 -116.70
C GLN A 155 143.26 58.17 -116.60
N THR A 156 144.31 57.49 -117.06
CA THR A 156 145.68 58.02 -116.84
C THR A 156 146.70 57.61 -117.90
N VAL A 157 146.42 57.90 -119.18
CA VAL A 157 147.46 58.10 -120.23
C VAL A 157 146.85 58.96 -121.38
N VAL A 158 146.32 60.17 -121.19
CA VAL A 158 146.98 61.35 -120.61
C VAL A 158 148.45 61.42 -121.02
N ASP A 159 148.64 62.13 -122.13
CA ASP A 159 149.55 63.26 -122.20
C ASP A 159 151.05 62.94 -122.21
N PHE A 160 151.50 62.54 -123.39
CA PHE A 160 152.79 62.98 -123.92
C PHE A 160 152.66 62.89 -125.43
N THR A 161 152.58 63.96 -126.21
CA THR A 161 153.10 65.32 -126.08
C THR A 161 152.67 65.92 -127.41
N ASP A 162 151.97 67.03 -127.45
CA ASP A 162 152.56 68.33 -127.10
C ASP A 162 153.88 68.62 -127.82
N ASP A 163 153.97 68.21 -129.08
CA ASP A 163 154.73 69.02 -130.01
C ASP A 163 154.06 68.99 -131.39
N MET A 164 152.96 69.73 -131.53
CA MET A 164 153.04 71.14 -131.89
C MET A 164 153.44 71.28 -133.35
N ALA A 165 152.59 71.96 -134.09
CA ALA A 165 153.14 72.86 -135.09
C ALA A 165 153.89 72.28 -136.31
N LYS A 166 153.73 71.00 -136.64
CA LYS A 166 153.53 70.60 -138.04
C LYS A 166 152.05 70.25 -138.27
N ARG A 167 151.13 71.06 -137.71
CA ARG A 167 150.55 72.21 -138.42
C ARG A 167 150.17 71.88 -139.85
N MET A 168 148.90 72.14 -140.12
CA MET A 168 148.36 72.57 -141.40
C MET A 168 148.42 71.58 -142.57
N GLY A 169 149.34 70.61 -142.61
CA GLY A 169 149.36 69.58 -143.65
C GLY A 169 148.22 68.57 -143.50
N ASP A 170 148.02 68.05 -142.28
CA ASP A 170 147.06 66.97 -142.04
C ASP A 170 145.63 67.43 -141.78
N VAL A 171 145.37 68.73 -141.64
CA VAL A 171 143.98 69.23 -141.59
C VAL A 171 143.26 68.97 -142.92
N THR A 172 143.99 68.99 -144.03
CA THR A 172 143.50 68.60 -145.36
C THR A 172 143.25 67.08 -145.48
N ALA A 173 143.93 66.25 -144.70
CA ALA A 173 143.72 64.80 -144.66
C ALA A 173 142.66 64.36 -143.63
N ARG A 174 142.50 65.09 -142.52
CA ARG A 174 141.48 64.80 -141.50
C ARG A 174 140.05 65.08 -141.96
N LEU A 175 139.84 65.93 -142.97
CA LEU A 175 138.55 66.04 -143.66
C LEU A 175 138.17 64.77 -144.43
N ALA A 176 139.15 63.98 -144.91
CA ALA A 176 138.90 62.66 -145.48
C ALA A 176 138.66 61.58 -144.41
N GLN A 177 139.25 61.71 -143.22
CA GLN A 177 139.11 60.75 -142.11
C GLN A 177 137.82 60.91 -141.29
N VAL A 178 137.20 62.09 -141.27
CA VAL A 178 135.84 62.29 -140.70
C VAL A 178 134.79 61.51 -141.50
N SER A 179 135.00 61.31 -142.81
CA SER A 179 134.15 60.43 -143.64
C SER A 179 134.22 58.96 -143.19
N ALA A 180 135.40 58.46 -142.80
CA ALA A 180 135.57 57.11 -142.28
C ALA A 180 135.09 56.94 -140.82
N GLY A 181 135.16 57.99 -140.00
CA GLY A 181 134.58 57.98 -138.64
C GLY A 181 133.06 57.81 -138.62
N MET A 182 132.38 58.28 -139.66
CA MET A 182 130.94 58.08 -139.84
C MET A 182 130.58 56.61 -140.18
N GLU A 183 131.53 55.85 -140.73
CA GLU A 183 131.38 54.41 -141.00
C GLU A 183 131.52 53.56 -139.72
N VAL A 184 132.39 53.95 -138.78
CA VAL A 184 132.54 53.25 -137.47
C VAL A 184 131.40 53.57 -136.50
N ALA A 185 130.80 54.77 -136.58
CA ALA A 185 129.60 55.13 -135.81
C ALA A 185 128.39 54.27 -136.22
N ALA A 186 128.22 53.99 -137.52
CA ALA A 186 127.18 53.07 -138.01
C ALA A 186 127.34 51.64 -137.45
N GLY A 187 128.58 51.18 -137.26
CA GLY A 187 128.89 49.87 -136.65
C GLY A 187 128.55 49.75 -135.15
N ARG A 188 128.51 50.86 -134.39
CA ARG A 188 128.11 50.84 -132.97
C ARG A 188 126.59 50.92 -132.80
N PHE A 189 125.90 51.66 -133.67
CA PHE A 189 124.43 51.68 -133.70
C PHE A 189 123.83 50.32 -134.08
N THR A 190 124.44 49.59 -135.02
CA THR A 190 123.98 48.22 -135.37
C THR A 190 124.13 47.21 -134.23
N ARG A 191 125.12 47.36 -133.33
CA ARG A 191 125.21 46.52 -132.11
C ARG A 191 124.18 46.91 -131.05
N LEU A 192 123.90 48.21 -130.92
CA LEU A 192 122.87 48.72 -130.01
C LEU A 192 121.48 48.25 -130.43
N ASP A 193 121.15 48.33 -131.72
CA ASP A 193 119.92 47.77 -132.28
C ASP A 193 119.80 46.26 -132.03
N LYS A 194 120.90 45.52 -132.17
CA LYS A 194 120.91 44.08 -131.87
C LYS A 194 120.62 43.79 -130.39
N SER A 195 121.20 44.57 -129.47
CA SER A 195 120.95 44.41 -128.03
C SER A 195 119.54 44.84 -127.62
N LEU A 196 118.97 45.87 -128.27
CA LEU A 196 117.59 46.29 -128.08
C LEU A 196 116.61 45.23 -128.60
N ALA A 197 116.90 44.61 -129.74
CA ALA A 197 116.12 43.47 -130.24
C ALA A 197 116.19 42.25 -129.30
N GLU A 198 117.37 41.98 -128.72
CA GLU A 198 117.54 40.93 -127.72
C GLU A 198 116.76 41.23 -126.43
N LEU A 199 116.79 42.48 -125.96
CA LEU A 199 116.00 42.92 -124.81
C LEU A 199 114.50 42.80 -125.09
N ASN A 200 114.04 43.21 -126.28
CA ASN A 200 112.64 43.06 -126.70
C ASN A 200 112.22 41.59 -126.67
N SER A 201 113.05 40.69 -127.21
CA SER A 201 112.75 39.25 -127.17
C SER A 201 112.69 38.66 -125.75
N ARG A 202 113.46 39.22 -124.80
CA ARG A 202 113.39 38.84 -123.38
C ARG A 202 112.15 39.43 -122.72
N THR A 203 111.78 40.65 -123.06
CA THR A 203 110.53 41.29 -122.63
C THR A 203 109.33 40.48 -123.11
N ASP A 204 109.27 40.13 -124.40
CA ASP A 204 108.19 39.31 -124.98
C ASP A 204 108.10 37.93 -124.29
N ARG A 205 109.25 37.34 -123.92
CA ARG A 205 109.29 36.06 -123.19
C ARG A 205 108.83 36.20 -121.74
N VAL A 206 109.21 37.28 -121.05
CA VAL A 206 108.74 37.55 -119.69
C VAL A 206 107.25 37.82 -119.69
N GLU A 207 106.75 38.57 -120.66
CA GLU A 207 105.30 38.80 -120.85
C GLU A 207 104.56 37.48 -121.07
N GLY A 208 105.09 36.59 -121.92
CA GLY A 208 104.53 35.24 -122.09
C GLY A 208 104.51 34.40 -120.81
N VAL A 209 105.60 34.39 -120.03
CA VAL A 209 105.66 33.66 -118.76
C VAL A 209 104.72 34.25 -117.71
N VAL A 210 104.54 35.58 -117.69
CA VAL A 210 103.60 36.25 -116.79
C VAL A 210 102.16 35.95 -117.17
N LEU A 211 101.83 35.89 -118.45
CA LEU A 211 100.51 35.46 -118.92
C LEU A 211 100.23 34.00 -118.55
N ASP A 212 101.17 33.08 -118.80
CA ASP A 212 101.03 31.67 -118.41
C ASP A 212 100.91 31.48 -116.88
N LEU A 213 101.66 32.26 -116.09
CA LEU A 213 101.53 32.26 -114.63
C LEU A 213 100.19 32.84 -114.18
N SER A 214 99.69 33.87 -114.85
CA SER A 214 98.37 34.43 -114.58
C SER A 214 97.28 33.41 -114.89
N ASP A 215 97.34 32.75 -116.06
CA ASP A 215 96.37 31.75 -116.47
C ASP A 215 96.39 30.53 -115.54
N THR A 216 97.59 30.06 -115.14
CA THR A 216 97.71 28.94 -114.18
C THR A 216 97.31 29.32 -112.76
N PHE A 217 97.52 30.57 -112.35
CA PHE A 217 97.04 31.10 -111.08
C PHE A 217 95.52 31.21 -111.08
N ASP A 218 94.92 31.77 -112.12
CA ASP A 218 93.48 31.90 -112.30
C ASP A 218 92.80 30.53 -112.33
N GLU A 219 93.38 29.54 -113.00
CA GLU A 219 92.83 28.17 -113.02
C GLU A 219 92.93 27.49 -111.64
N ARG A 220 94.04 27.68 -110.90
CA ARG A 220 94.18 27.17 -109.53
C ARG A 220 93.22 27.85 -108.56
N VAL A 221 93.06 29.17 -108.67
CA VAL A 221 92.11 29.94 -107.86
C VAL A 221 90.67 29.53 -108.21
N ALA A 222 90.35 29.35 -109.49
CA ALA A 222 89.05 28.87 -109.93
C ALA A 222 88.78 27.44 -109.41
N SER A 223 89.78 26.56 -109.43
CA SER A 223 89.66 25.20 -108.88
C SER A 223 89.48 25.19 -107.37
N ALA A 224 90.26 25.99 -106.64
CA ALA A 224 90.12 26.13 -105.19
C ALA A 224 88.77 26.74 -104.81
N ALA A 225 88.30 27.75 -105.55
CA ALA A 225 86.98 28.34 -105.36
C ALA A 225 85.86 27.31 -105.61
N ARG A 226 86.01 26.45 -106.63
CA ARG A 226 85.09 25.32 -106.88
C ARG A 226 85.08 24.32 -105.73
N GLU A 227 86.24 23.93 -105.20
CA GLU A 227 86.34 22.98 -104.08
C GLU A 227 85.76 23.57 -102.78
N VAL A 228 86.08 24.82 -102.47
CA VAL A 228 85.53 25.52 -101.29
C VAL A 228 84.02 25.63 -101.42
N ARG A 229 83.50 25.97 -102.60
CA ARG A 229 82.05 26.01 -102.84
C ARG A 229 81.41 24.65 -102.63
N ALA A 230 81.99 23.58 -103.17
CA ALA A 230 81.48 22.22 -102.98
C ALA A 230 81.47 21.80 -101.49
N ARG A 231 82.52 22.13 -100.71
CA ARG A 231 82.54 21.85 -99.27
C ARG A 231 81.54 22.69 -98.49
N VAL A 232 81.33 23.95 -98.89
CA VAL A 232 80.32 24.82 -98.28
C VAL A 232 78.92 24.27 -98.57
N ASP A 233 78.67 23.81 -99.80
CA ASP A 233 77.41 23.18 -100.17
C ASP A 233 77.19 21.86 -99.38
N GLU A 234 78.21 21.00 -99.25
CA GLU A 234 78.16 19.76 -98.46
C GLU A 234 77.89 20.02 -96.96
N VAL A 235 78.57 21.02 -96.38
CA VAL A 235 78.29 21.46 -95.00
C VAL A 235 76.89 22.04 -94.88
N GLY A 236 76.43 22.79 -95.88
CA GLY A 236 75.07 23.31 -95.97
C GLY A 236 74.02 22.20 -95.94
N GLU A 237 74.20 21.17 -96.77
CA GLU A 237 73.32 19.98 -96.81
C GLU A 237 73.36 19.19 -95.50
N HIS A 238 74.55 18.96 -94.92
CA HIS A 238 74.68 18.26 -93.65
C HIS A 238 74.02 19.01 -92.49
N LEU A 239 74.23 20.33 -92.43
CA LEU A 239 73.57 21.18 -91.43
C LEU A 239 72.07 21.21 -91.64
N SER A 240 71.58 21.29 -92.89
CA SER A 240 70.15 21.19 -93.20
C SER A 240 69.57 19.89 -92.67
N GLY A 241 70.19 18.74 -92.98
CA GLY A 241 69.70 17.45 -92.48
C GLY A 241 69.73 17.31 -90.95
N ARG A 242 70.69 17.96 -90.27
CA ARG A 242 70.71 18.03 -88.80
C ARG A 242 69.61 18.94 -88.25
N PHE A 243 69.36 20.09 -88.89
CA PHE A 243 68.27 20.98 -88.51
C PHE A 243 66.91 20.31 -88.73
N ASP A 244 66.69 19.66 -89.88
CA ASP A 244 65.49 18.86 -90.13
C ASP A 244 65.30 17.76 -89.07
N GLY A 245 66.39 17.09 -88.66
CA GLY A 245 66.36 16.10 -87.61
C GLY A 245 66.09 16.67 -86.21
N VAL A 246 66.51 17.91 -85.94
CA VAL A 246 66.19 18.63 -84.70
C VAL A 246 64.74 19.08 -84.71
N ASP A 247 64.26 19.65 -85.81
CA ASP A 247 62.86 20.06 -85.98
C ASP A 247 61.94 18.87 -85.80
N GLY A 248 62.22 17.72 -86.44
CA GLY A 248 61.42 16.51 -86.22
C GLY A 248 61.45 15.97 -84.78
N ARG A 249 62.50 16.26 -83.99
CA ARG A 249 62.54 15.95 -82.56
C ARG A 249 61.74 16.97 -81.74
N VAL A 250 61.80 18.24 -82.10
CA VAL A 250 61.03 19.33 -81.49
C VAL A 250 59.54 19.09 -81.71
N ASP A 251 59.11 18.80 -82.94
CA ASP A 251 57.73 18.45 -83.28
C ASP A 251 57.21 17.26 -82.46
N ARG A 252 58.07 16.25 -82.24
CA ARG A 252 57.73 15.09 -81.40
C ARG A 252 57.60 15.47 -79.93
N VAL A 253 58.45 16.35 -79.42
CA VAL A 253 58.36 16.85 -78.05
C VAL A 253 57.09 17.68 -77.88
N GLU A 254 56.80 18.58 -78.82
CA GLU A 254 55.57 19.38 -78.83
C GLU A 254 54.33 18.48 -78.84
N SER A 255 54.29 17.48 -79.71
CA SER A 255 53.20 16.50 -79.74
C SER A 255 53.04 15.74 -78.41
N ARG A 256 54.15 15.38 -77.75
CA ARG A 256 54.11 14.72 -76.44
C ARG A 256 53.66 15.66 -75.33
N LEU A 257 54.03 16.94 -75.38
CA LEU A 257 53.59 17.95 -74.43
C LEU A 257 52.09 18.21 -74.58
N MET A 258 51.56 18.33 -75.80
CA MET A 258 50.11 18.42 -76.04
C MET A 258 49.37 17.18 -75.52
N ALA A 259 49.93 15.98 -75.73
CA ALA A 259 49.36 14.75 -75.20
C ALA A 259 49.43 14.66 -73.66
N LEU A 260 50.42 15.29 -73.02
CA LEU A 260 50.47 15.41 -71.56
C LEU A 260 49.44 16.42 -71.05
N ASP A 261 49.31 17.56 -71.73
CA ASP A 261 48.36 18.62 -71.39
C ASP A 261 46.92 18.07 -71.35
N THR A 262 46.51 17.41 -72.43
CA THR A 262 45.21 16.71 -72.50
C THR A 262 45.01 15.65 -71.41
N ARG A 263 46.07 14.91 -71.01
CA ARG A 263 45.99 13.95 -69.90
C ARG A 263 45.88 14.65 -68.54
N PHE A 264 46.53 15.81 -68.37
CA PHE A 264 46.40 16.63 -67.17
C PHE A 264 44.99 17.21 -67.06
N GLU A 265 44.43 17.76 -68.15
CA GLU A 265 43.04 18.21 -68.19
C GLU A 265 42.06 17.09 -67.81
N THR A 266 42.25 15.89 -68.37
CA THR A 266 41.42 14.71 -68.03
C THR A 266 41.58 14.30 -66.55
N ALA A 267 42.79 14.39 -66.01
CA ALA A 267 43.06 14.08 -64.60
C ALA A 267 42.42 15.12 -63.67
N GLU A 268 42.46 16.40 -64.03
CA GLU A 268 41.78 17.47 -63.29
C GLU A 268 40.26 17.28 -63.29
N GLU A 269 39.67 16.91 -64.43
CA GLU A 269 38.23 16.59 -64.51
C GLU A 269 37.88 15.37 -63.64
N SER A 270 38.71 14.33 -63.67
CA SER A 270 38.52 13.14 -62.83
C SER A 270 38.64 13.46 -61.34
N LEU A 271 39.57 14.33 -60.94
CA LEU A 271 39.70 14.79 -59.56
C LEU A 271 38.51 15.65 -59.14
N ALA A 272 37.98 16.48 -60.04
CA ALA A 272 36.76 17.24 -59.79
C ALA A 272 35.53 16.34 -59.59
N ASP A 273 35.39 15.25 -60.36
CA ASP A 273 34.34 14.24 -60.16
C ASP A 273 34.49 13.56 -58.79
N VAL A 274 35.71 13.13 -58.42
CA VAL A 274 35.96 12.51 -57.12
C VAL A 274 35.60 13.46 -55.97
N ASP A 275 35.99 14.73 -56.06
CA ASP A 275 35.68 15.75 -55.08
C ASP A 275 34.17 16.01 -54.97
N ALA A 276 33.45 16.03 -56.10
CA ALA A 276 31.98 16.10 -56.11
C ALA A 276 31.33 14.87 -55.44
N ARG A 277 31.86 13.66 -55.70
CA ARG A 277 31.38 12.43 -55.07
C ARG A 277 31.64 12.40 -53.57
N LEU A 278 32.81 12.87 -53.12
CA LEU A 278 33.14 12.98 -51.70
C LEU A 278 32.21 13.96 -50.98
N ARG A 279 31.91 15.13 -51.57
CA ARG A 279 30.87 16.04 -51.03
C ARG A 279 29.51 15.36 -50.92
N GLY A 280 29.14 14.53 -51.90
CA GLY A 280 27.92 13.74 -51.86
C GLY A 280 27.90 12.71 -50.72
N VAL A 281 29.05 12.08 -50.44
CA VAL A 281 29.21 11.17 -49.29
C VAL A 281 29.09 11.93 -47.98
N ASP A 282 29.77 13.07 -47.82
CA ASP A 282 29.68 13.91 -46.61
C ASP A 282 28.24 14.37 -46.34
N ALA A 283 27.51 14.79 -47.37
CA ALA A 283 26.10 15.16 -47.24
C ALA A 283 25.24 13.97 -46.77
N ARG A 284 25.49 12.76 -47.30
CA ARG A 284 24.79 11.54 -46.87
C ARG A 284 25.14 11.13 -45.44
N VAL A 285 26.41 11.22 -45.05
CA VAL A 285 26.85 10.94 -43.69
C VAL A 285 26.21 11.91 -42.72
N THR A 286 26.23 13.20 -43.02
CA THR A 286 25.55 14.24 -42.22
C THR A 286 24.05 13.95 -42.08
N SER A 287 23.38 13.54 -43.17
CA SER A 287 21.98 13.14 -43.14
C SER A 287 21.74 11.89 -42.27
N HIS A 288 22.63 10.90 -42.34
CA HIS A 288 22.56 9.71 -41.49
C HIS A 288 22.77 10.04 -40.02
N THR A 289 23.75 10.88 -39.67
CA THR A 289 23.95 11.36 -38.30
C THR A 289 22.68 12.01 -37.76
N GLY A 290 22.07 12.94 -38.51
CA GLY A 290 20.81 13.55 -38.08
C GLY A 290 19.64 12.56 -37.95
N ARG A 291 19.61 11.49 -38.75
CA ARG A 291 18.62 10.41 -38.59
C ARG A 291 18.88 9.58 -37.33
N PHE A 292 20.14 9.33 -36.98
CA PHE A 292 20.49 8.63 -35.74
C PHE A 292 20.14 9.48 -34.53
N ASP A 293 20.45 10.78 -34.53
CA ASP A 293 20.05 11.70 -33.45
C ASP A 293 18.52 11.70 -33.24
N ALA A 294 17.75 11.67 -34.34
CA ALA A 294 16.29 11.59 -34.27
C ALA A 294 15.78 10.23 -33.75
N ILE A 295 16.49 9.14 -34.04
CA ILE A 295 16.19 7.81 -33.49
C ILE A 295 16.49 7.79 -32.00
N ASP A 296 17.64 8.32 -31.57
CA ASP A 296 18.03 8.38 -30.17
C ASP A 296 17.04 9.22 -29.35
N ALA A 297 16.60 10.36 -29.88
CA ALA A 297 15.55 11.17 -29.26
C ALA A 297 14.21 10.41 -29.12
N ARG A 298 13.83 9.61 -30.14
CA ARG A 298 12.63 8.76 -30.05
C ARG A 298 12.79 7.63 -29.03
N LEU A 299 13.95 7.01 -28.96
CA LEU A 299 14.23 5.95 -27.98
C LEU A 299 14.23 6.51 -26.55
N ALA A 300 14.81 7.69 -26.32
CA ALA A 300 14.74 8.39 -25.04
C ALA A 300 13.29 8.72 -24.66
N SER A 301 12.47 9.19 -25.60
CA SER A 301 11.04 9.40 -25.38
C SER A 301 10.29 8.11 -25.06
N HIS A 302 10.61 7.00 -25.73
CA HIS A 302 10.02 5.70 -25.42
C HIS A 302 10.44 5.22 -24.03
N ALA A 303 11.70 5.37 -23.63
CA ALA A 303 12.18 5.02 -22.30
C ALA A 303 11.38 5.78 -21.23
N GLY A 304 11.24 7.11 -21.36
CA GLY A 304 10.43 7.89 -20.43
C GLY A 304 8.95 7.50 -20.40
N ARG A 305 8.38 7.03 -21.52
CA ARG A 305 7.01 6.49 -21.55
C ARG A 305 6.90 5.14 -20.84
N PHE A 306 7.93 4.31 -20.90
CA PHE A 306 7.97 3.04 -20.17
C PHE A 306 8.14 3.28 -18.66
N ASP A 307 9.01 4.22 -18.25
CA ASP A 307 9.14 4.61 -16.85
C ASP A 307 7.80 5.10 -16.27
N ALA A 308 7.08 5.94 -17.02
CA ALA A 308 5.75 6.41 -16.61
C ALA A 308 4.69 5.29 -16.58
N LEU A 309 4.82 4.28 -17.44
CA LEU A 309 3.95 3.11 -17.43
C LEU A 309 4.22 2.24 -16.20
N ASP A 310 5.49 2.04 -15.84
CA ASP A 310 5.90 1.30 -14.65
C ASP A 310 5.37 1.99 -13.38
N GLU A 311 5.53 3.31 -13.25
CA GLU A 311 4.96 4.07 -12.13
C GLU A 311 3.43 3.95 -12.05
N HIS A 312 2.76 3.94 -13.21
CA HIS A 312 1.31 3.74 -13.27
C HIS A 312 0.90 2.32 -12.84
N LEU A 313 1.67 1.30 -13.21
CA LEU A 313 1.44 -0.09 -12.82
C LEU A 313 1.73 -0.30 -11.33
N ASP A 314 2.76 0.33 -10.77
CA ASP A 314 3.04 0.32 -9.33
C ASP A 314 1.87 0.95 -8.55
N THR A 315 1.35 2.08 -9.04
CA THR A 315 0.15 2.71 -8.46
C THR A 315 -1.05 1.77 -8.51
N HIS A 316 -1.25 1.05 -9.62
CA HIS A 316 -2.33 0.07 -9.74
C HIS A 316 -2.15 -1.11 -8.79
N THR A 317 -0.93 -1.62 -8.65
CA THR A 317 -0.58 -2.69 -7.72
C THR A 317 -0.91 -2.27 -6.29
N GLY A 318 -0.46 -1.09 -5.85
CA GLY A 318 -0.79 -0.58 -4.51
C GLY A 318 -2.30 -0.37 -4.31
N ARG A 319 -3.06 0.01 -5.35
CA ARG A 319 -4.52 0.07 -5.27
C ARG A 319 -5.16 -1.30 -5.09
N PHE A 320 -4.63 -2.33 -5.76
CA PHE A 320 -5.12 -3.70 -5.60
C PHE A 320 -4.81 -4.25 -4.20
N ASP A 321 -3.62 -3.98 -3.67
CA ASP A 321 -3.27 -4.35 -2.28
C ASP A 321 -4.28 -3.77 -1.27
N VAL A 322 -4.62 -2.49 -1.40
CA VAL A 322 -5.64 -1.83 -0.54
C VAL A 322 -7.02 -2.44 -0.74
N ILE A 323 -7.38 -2.85 -1.96
CA ILE A 323 -8.66 -3.54 -2.22
C ILE A 323 -8.68 -4.91 -1.53
N ASP A 324 -7.59 -5.67 -1.62
CA ASP A 324 -7.47 -6.99 -1.00
C ASP A 324 -7.52 -6.90 0.53
N GLU A 325 -6.87 -5.92 1.14
CA GLU A 325 -6.98 -5.64 2.58
C GLU A 325 -8.43 -5.32 2.97
N ARG A 326 -9.13 -4.50 2.19
CA ARG A 326 -10.53 -4.15 2.46
C ARG A 326 -11.47 -5.34 2.30
N LEU A 327 -11.25 -6.18 1.29
CA LEU A 327 -12.04 -7.39 1.07
C LEU A 327 -11.82 -8.39 2.21
N THR A 328 -10.58 -8.55 2.67
CA THR A 328 -10.26 -9.38 3.84
C THR A 328 -10.97 -8.86 5.09
N ALA A 329 -10.90 -7.55 5.36
CA ALA A 329 -11.61 -6.95 6.49
C ALA A 329 -13.14 -7.07 6.37
N HIS A 330 -13.69 -7.06 5.16
CA HIS A 330 -15.12 -7.32 4.94
C HIS A 330 -15.49 -8.77 5.19
N ALA A 331 -14.66 -9.73 4.77
CA ALA A 331 -14.85 -11.15 5.06
C ALA A 331 -14.88 -11.39 6.58
N ASP A 332 -13.89 -10.86 7.32
CA ASP A 332 -13.83 -10.98 8.78
C ASP A 332 -15.07 -10.39 9.47
N ARG A 333 -15.57 -9.25 8.96
CA ARG A 333 -16.79 -8.62 9.49
C ARG A 333 -18.04 -9.46 9.21
N LEU A 334 -18.11 -10.12 8.05
CA LEU A 334 -19.21 -11.01 7.72
C LEU A 334 -19.18 -12.27 8.59
N ASP A 335 -18.00 -12.87 8.79
CA ASP A 335 -17.83 -14.04 9.67
C ASP A 335 -18.20 -13.71 11.13
N ALA A 336 -17.80 -12.54 11.61
CA ALA A 336 -18.19 -12.06 12.93
C ALA A 336 -19.71 -11.81 13.04
N ALA A 337 -20.33 -11.26 11.99
CA ALA A 337 -21.76 -11.03 11.94
C ALA A 337 -22.54 -12.36 11.92
N ASP A 338 -22.08 -13.33 11.13
CA ASP A 338 -22.66 -14.67 11.05
C ASP A 338 -22.57 -15.39 12.40
N THR A 339 -21.39 -15.39 13.02
CA THR A 339 -21.19 -15.95 14.37
C THR A 339 -22.14 -15.31 15.40
N ARG A 340 -22.31 -13.98 15.34
CA ARG A 340 -23.23 -13.26 16.24
C ARG A 340 -24.69 -13.61 15.97
N LEU A 341 -25.10 -13.74 14.71
CA LEU A 341 -26.47 -14.09 14.34
C LEU A 341 -26.78 -15.52 14.77
N THR A 342 -25.90 -16.46 14.47
CA THR A 342 -26.01 -17.86 14.91
C THR A 342 -26.16 -17.94 16.43
N GLY A 343 -25.26 -17.28 17.19
CA GLY A 343 -25.37 -17.25 18.66
C GLY A 343 -26.65 -16.59 19.20
N ARG A 344 -27.22 -15.61 18.48
CA ARG A 344 -28.52 -15.02 18.82
C ARG A 344 -29.68 -15.98 18.54
N PHE A 345 -29.65 -16.69 17.41
CA PHE A 345 -30.66 -17.71 17.09
C PHE A 345 -30.61 -18.83 18.12
N ASP A 346 -29.44 -19.35 18.48
CA ASP A 346 -29.29 -20.36 19.54
C ASP A 346 -29.83 -19.88 20.90
N ALA A 347 -29.69 -18.59 21.20
CA ALA A 347 -30.24 -18.01 22.42
C ALA A 347 -31.78 -17.89 22.36
N VAL A 348 -32.34 -17.52 21.22
CA VAL A 348 -33.79 -17.48 20.99
C VAL A 348 -34.37 -18.89 21.07
N ASP A 349 -33.75 -19.87 20.44
CA ASP A 349 -34.20 -21.27 20.47
C ASP A 349 -34.22 -21.80 21.92
N ARG A 350 -33.16 -21.56 22.71
CA ARG A 350 -33.16 -21.91 24.14
C ARG A 350 -34.27 -21.21 24.92
N HIS A 351 -34.55 -19.94 24.62
CA HIS A 351 -35.62 -19.19 25.27
C HIS A 351 -36.99 -19.75 24.90
N LEU A 352 -37.21 -20.13 23.64
CA LEU A 352 -38.44 -20.77 23.18
C LEU A 352 -38.64 -22.14 23.82
N VAL A 353 -37.60 -22.96 23.93
CA VAL A 353 -37.65 -24.23 24.66
C VAL A 353 -38.02 -24.00 26.13
N THR A 354 -37.38 -23.04 26.80
CA THR A 354 -37.72 -22.69 28.20
C THR A 354 -39.18 -22.23 28.33
N HIS A 355 -39.70 -21.50 27.34
CA HIS A 355 -41.10 -21.10 27.33
C HIS A 355 -42.04 -22.28 27.10
N ALA A 356 -41.69 -23.22 26.21
CA ALA A 356 -42.45 -24.45 26.01
C ALA A 356 -42.53 -25.24 27.32
N ASP A 357 -41.41 -25.48 28.00
CA ASP A 357 -41.38 -26.16 29.30
C ASP A 357 -42.27 -25.47 30.36
N ARG A 358 -42.28 -24.12 30.35
CA ARG A 358 -43.14 -23.33 31.25
C ARG A 358 -44.61 -23.47 30.91
N PHE A 359 -44.97 -23.56 29.63
CA PHE A 359 -46.35 -23.77 29.21
C PHE A 359 -46.81 -25.18 29.58
N ASP A 360 -45.99 -26.20 29.36
CA ASP A 360 -46.29 -27.57 29.79
C ASP A 360 -46.54 -27.64 31.30
N ALA A 361 -45.70 -26.97 32.11
CA ALA A 361 -45.90 -26.90 33.56
C ALA A 361 -47.17 -26.13 33.97
N ILE A 362 -47.59 -25.12 33.20
CA ILE A 362 -48.86 -24.42 33.43
C ILE A 362 -50.03 -25.33 33.10
N ASP A 363 -49.97 -26.04 31.98
CA ASP A 363 -51.00 -26.97 31.55
C ASP A 363 -51.20 -28.09 32.58
N GLU A 364 -50.12 -28.71 33.07
CA GLU A 364 -50.18 -29.69 34.16
C GLU A 364 -50.87 -29.14 35.43
N ARG A 365 -50.54 -27.89 35.82
CA ARG A 365 -51.16 -27.23 36.97
C ARG A 365 -52.64 -26.95 36.74
N LEU A 366 -53.02 -26.52 35.54
CA LEU A 366 -54.42 -26.28 35.18
C LEU A 366 -55.21 -27.59 35.18
N THR A 367 -54.66 -28.66 34.61
CA THR A 367 -55.25 -30.01 34.68
C THR A 367 -55.45 -30.45 36.14
N ALA A 368 -54.45 -30.26 37.00
CA ALA A 368 -54.58 -30.58 38.42
C ALA A 368 -55.65 -29.73 39.11
N GLN A 369 -55.78 -28.45 38.75
CA GLN A 369 -56.81 -27.57 39.30
C GLN A 369 -58.22 -27.96 38.84
N VAL A 370 -58.38 -28.37 37.58
CA VAL A 370 -59.64 -28.93 37.06
C VAL A 370 -60.02 -30.17 37.88
N GLY A 371 -59.11 -31.13 38.07
CA GLY A 371 -59.41 -32.32 38.89
C GLY A 371 -59.76 -32.00 40.35
N ARG A 372 -59.20 -30.92 40.92
CA ARG A 372 -59.62 -30.42 42.24
C ARG A 372 -61.02 -29.84 42.23
N PHE A 373 -61.42 -29.14 41.17
CA PHE A 373 -62.79 -28.64 41.01
C PHE A 373 -63.78 -29.79 40.86
N ASP A 374 -63.47 -30.81 40.06
CA ASP A 374 -64.29 -32.02 39.93
C ASP A 374 -64.51 -32.67 41.31
N THR A 375 -63.44 -32.79 42.10
CA THR A 375 -63.55 -33.32 43.48
C THR A 375 -64.43 -32.44 44.39
N VAL A 376 -64.41 -31.12 44.21
CA VAL A 376 -65.28 -30.21 44.97
C VAL A 376 -66.73 -30.36 44.51
N GLU A 377 -66.96 -30.49 43.21
CA GLU A 377 -68.28 -30.72 42.62
C GLU A 377 -68.89 -32.04 43.12
N ASP A 378 -68.11 -33.13 43.16
CA ASP A 378 -68.52 -34.42 43.74
C ASP A 378 -68.90 -34.26 45.21
N ARG A 379 -68.10 -33.50 45.99
CA ARG A 379 -68.38 -33.25 47.40
C ARG A 379 -69.65 -32.42 47.61
N LEU A 380 -69.90 -31.41 46.78
CA LEU A 380 -71.11 -30.60 46.83
C LEU A 380 -72.33 -31.45 46.48
N THR A 381 -72.24 -32.27 45.43
CA THR A 381 -73.28 -33.24 45.06
C THR A 381 -73.62 -34.18 46.21
N ALA A 382 -72.59 -34.75 46.86
CA ALA A 382 -72.79 -35.58 48.04
C ALA A 382 -73.36 -34.82 49.26
N GLN A 383 -73.06 -33.53 49.40
CA GLN A 383 -73.67 -32.70 50.44
C GLN A 383 -75.15 -32.43 50.14
N ASP A 384 -75.51 -32.18 48.89
CA ASP A 384 -76.89 -32.00 48.45
C ASP A 384 -77.72 -33.25 48.72
N GLU A 385 -77.22 -34.44 48.35
CA GLU A 385 -77.88 -35.71 48.68
C GLU A 385 -78.06 -35.92 50.19
N ARG A 386 -77.07 -35.52 51.00
CA ARG A 386 -77.16 -35.58 52.46
C ARG A 386 -78.19 -34.61 53.02
N LEU A 387 -78.29 -33.40 52.46
CA LEU A 387 -79.29 -32.42 52.85
C LEU A 387 -80.68 -32.91 52.48
N GLU A 388 -80.88 -33.45 51.27
CA GLU A 388 -82.14 -34.06 50.86
C GLU A 388 -82.55 -35.21 51.80
N ALA A 389 -81.59 -36.05 52.21
CA ALA A 389 -81.85 -37.11 53.19
C ALA A 389 -82.22 -36.56 54.58
N VAL A 390 -81.60 -35.45 55.02
CA VAL A 390 -81.95 -34.77 56.28
C VAL A 390 -83.34 -34.15 56.18
N ASP A 391 -83.65 -33.46 55.09
CA ASP A 391 -84.96 -32.87 54.83
C ASP A 391 -86.04 -33.96 54.80
N GLY A 392 -85.77 -35.11 54.18
CA GLY A 392 -86.65 -36.27 54.22
C GLY A 392 -86.85 -36.83 55.63
N ARG A 393 -85.81 -36.85 56.48
CA ARG A 393 -85.93 -37.27 57.90
C ARG A 393 -86.72 -36.27 58.73
N LEU A 394 -86.48 -34.97 58.54
CA LEU A 394 -87.21 -33.90 59.19
C LEU A 394 -88.67 -33.90 58.76
N GLY A 395 -88.96 -34.08 57.48
CA GLY A 395 -90.32 -34.24 56.96
C GLY A 395 -91.04 -35.44 57.58
N LYS A 396 -90.39 -36.61 57.67
CA LYS A 396 -90.95 -37.78 58.38
C LYS A 396 -91.13 -37.53 59.88
N ALA A 397 -90.21 -36.82 60.53
CA ALA A 397 -90.31 -36.49 61.94
C ALA A 397 -91.45 -35.50 62.21
N ALA A 398 -91.57 -34.47 61.38
CA ALA A 398 -92.68 -33.51 61.40
C ALA A 398 -94.01 -34.24 61.19
N GLY A 399 -94.11 -35.13 60.20
CA GLY A 399 -95.30 -35.97 60.01
C GLY A 399 -95.65 -36.82 61.25
N ARG A 400 -94.67 -37.51 61.86
CA ARG A 400 -94.91 -38.23 63.12
C ARG A 400 -95.34 -37.33 64.27
N HIS A 401 -94.79 -36.12 64.35
CA HIS A 401 -95.18 -35.14 65.36
C HIS A 401 -96.61 -34.67 65.11
N GLU A 402 -96.97 -34.39 63.87
CA GLU A 402 -98.33 -34.04 63.45
C GLU A 402 -99.31 -35.16 63.83
N ASP A 403 -99.01 -36.42 63.46
CA ASP A 403 -99.82 -37.59 63.82
C ASP A 403 -99.96 -37.75 65.35
N ARG A 404 -98.87 -37.49 66.10
CA ARG A 404 -98.89 -37.53 67.57
C ARG A 404 -99.72 -36.39 68.15
N PHE A 405 -99.64 -35.19 67.60
CA PHE A 405 -100.45 -34.05 68.05
C PHE A 405 -101.92 -34.30 67.75
N ALA A 406 -102.26 -34.76 66.54
CA ALA A 406 -103.61 -35.19 66.20
C ALA A 406 -104.12 -36.27 67.17
N GLY A 407 -103.30 -37.27 67.48
CA GLY A 407 -103.67 -38.29 68.48
C GLY A 407 -103.78 -37.77 69.92
N ILE A 408 -103.04 -36.71 70.28
CA ILE A 408 -103.22 -36.00 71.56
C ILE A 408 -104.52 -35.21 71.54
N ASP A 409 -104.83 -34.52 70.46
CA ASP A 409 -106.08 -33.76 70.28
C ASP A 409 -107.30 -34.68 70.34
N ASP A 410 -107.23 -35.87 69.73
CA ASP A 410 -108.27 -36.90 69.86
C ASP A 410 -108.44 -37.36 71.32
N ARG A 411 -107.32 -37.55 72.03
CA ARG A 411 -107.35 -37.92 73.45
C ARG A 411 -107.89 -36.80 74.34
N LEU A 412 -107.53 -35.55 74.06
CA LEU A 412 -108.06 -34.37 74.75
C LEU A 412 -109.56 -34.25 74.49
N THR A 413 -110.01 -34.43 73.25
CA THR A 413 -111.44 -34.47 72.88
C THR A 413 -112.17 -35.58 73.63
N SER A 414 -111.57 -36.78 73.73
CA SER A 414 -112.14 -37.88 74.52
C SER A 414 -112.15 -37.59 76.02
N LEU A 415 -111.09 -36.97 76.56
CA LEU A 415 -111.04 -36.55 77.96
C LEU A 415 -112.07 -35.47 78.27
N ASP A 416 -112.25 -34.49 77.39
CA ASP A 416 -113.28 -33.47 77.49
C ASP A 416 -114.67 -34.10 77.47
N GLY A 417 -114.91 -35.08 76.59
CA GLY A 417 -116.15 -35.86 76.60
C GLY A 417 -116.38 -36.60 77.93
N ARG A 418 -115.35 -37.30 78.44
CA ARG A 418 -115.41 -38.01 79.73
C ARG A 418 -115.58 -37.06 80.92
N LEU A 419 -114.93 -35.90 80.89
CA LEU A 419 -115.09 -34.85 81.89
C LEU A 419 -116.50 -34.30 81.84
N GLY A 420 -117.05 -34.03 80.65
CA GLY A 420 -118.45 -33.64 80.48
C GLY A 420 -119.41 -34.67 81.07
N GLU A 421 -119.21 -35.96 80.80
CA GLU A 421 -120.01 -37.02 81.43
C GLU A 421 -119.80 -37.09 82.96
N ALA A 422 -118.58 -36.84 83.45
CA ALA A 422 -118.29 -36.84 84.88
C ALA A 422 -118.92 -35.64 85.59
N GLU A 423 -118.91 -34.47 84.95
CA GLU A 423 -119.63 -33.26 85.36
C GLU A 423 -121.13 -33.53 85.41
N GLU A 424 -121.71 -34.18 84.40
CA GLU A 424 -123.12 -34.55 84.38
C GLU A 424 -123.46 -35.56 85.48
N ARG A 425 -122.61 -36.58 85.69
CA ARG A 425 -122.75 -37.52 86.83
C ARG A 425 -122.63 -36.81 88.19
N LEU A 426 -121.73 -35.83 88.32
CA LEU A 426 -121.60 -35.03 89.52
C LEU A 426 -122.82 -34.12 89.73
N ALA A 427 -123.34 -33.49 88.67
CA ALA A 427 -124.57 -32.72 88.71
C ALA A 427 -125.74 -33.59 89.18
N HIS A 428 -125.91 -34.79 88.62
CA HIS A 428 -126.93 -35.74 89.07
C HIS A 428 -126.73 -36.23 90.51
N ARG A 429 -125.48 -36.42 90.96
CA ARG A 429 -125.20 -36.74 92.37
C ARG A 429 -125.52 -35.58 93.29
N VAL A 430 -125.25 -34.36 92.88
CA VAL A 430 -125.59 -33.14 93.63
C VAL A 430 -127.09 -32.97 93.70
N GLU A 431 -127.83 -33.14 92.59
CA GLU A 431 -129.31 -33.19 92.60
C GLU A 431 -129.83 -34.30 93.52
N GLY A 432 -129.22 -35.49 93.46
CA GLY A 432 -129.57 -36.60 94.34
C GLY A 432 -129.32 -36.30 95.82
N LEU A 433 -128.22 -35.61 96.14
CA LEU A 433 -127.93 -35.13 97.50
C LEU A 433 -128.92 -34.04 97.94
N ASP A 434 -129.33 -33.17 97.04
CA ASP A 434 -130.31 -32.10 97.30
C ASP A 434 -131.70 -32.71 97.59
N ALA A 435 -132.09 -33.74 96.83
CA ALA A 435 -133.27 -34.55 97.11
C ALA A 435 -133.15 -35.31 98.45
N HIS A 436 -131.96 -35.78 98.80
CA HIS A 436 -131.73 -36.49 100.06
C HIS A 436 -131.75 -35.53 101.27
N LEU A 437 -131.26 -34.29 101.12
CA LEU A 437 -131.31 -33.23 102.12
C LEU A 437 -132.74 -32.74 102.36
N THR A 438 -133.52 -32.54 101.30
CA THR A 438 -134.96 -32.24 101.41
C THR A 438 -135.73 -33.38 102.08
N GLY A 439 -135.36 -34.64 101.81
CA GLY A 439 -135.90 -35.82 102.50
C GLY A 439 -135.50 -35.96 103.97
N LEU A 440 -134.33 -35.44 104.38
CA LEU A 440 -133.94 -35.34 105.79
C LEU A 440 -134.65 -34.19 106.50
N ASN A 441 -134.84 -33.06 105.82
CA ASN A 441 -135.55 -31.90 106.35
C ASN A 441 -137.01 -32.25 106.71
N THR A 442 -137.70 -32.98 105.84
CA THR A 442 -139.08 -33.45 106.09
C THR A 442 -139.16 -34.46 107.26
N ARG A 443 -138.16 -35.33 107.45
CA ARG A 443 -138.09 -36.23 108.63
C ARG A 443 -137.77 -35.48 109.93
N ALA A 444 -136.96 -34.43 109.87
CA ALA A 444 -136.65 -33.61 111.03
C ALA A 444 -137.89 -32.84 111.51
N GLU A 445 -138.73 -32.38 110.58
CA GLU A 445 -140.02 -31.73 110.86
C GLU A 445 -141.00 -32.69 111.57
N GLN A 446 -141.10 -33.93 111.10
CA GLN A 446 -141.91 -34.99 111.72
C GLN A 446 -141.41 -35.39 113.12
N ALA A 447 -140.10 -35.34 113.38
CA ALA A 447 -139.54 -35.61 114.71
C ALA A 447 -139.85 -34.48 115.72
N GLY A 448 -139.92 -33.23 115.26
CA GLY A 448 -140.32 -32.08 116.07
C GLY A 448 -141.73 -32.20 116.65
N GLU A 449 -142.69 -32.65 115.85
CA GLU A 449 -144.08 -32.84 116.29
C GLU A 449 -144.24 -33.95 117.35
N THR A 450 -143.39 -34.99 117.31
CA THR A 450 -143.45 -36.11 118.29
C THR A 450 -142.88 -35.76 119.66
N LEU A 451 -141.90 -34.84 119.73
CA LEU A 451 -141.30 -34.41 121.00
C LEU A 451 -142.22 -33.47 121.78
N GLU A 452 -143.03 -32.65 121.11
CA GLU A 452 -144.01 -31.77 121.75
C GLU A 452 -145.16 -32.53 122.43
N ALA A 453 -145.49 -33.74 121.94
CA ALA A 453 -146.50 -34.61 122.53
C ALA A 453 -146.04 -35.33 123.81
N VAL A 454 -144.72 -35.56 123.98
CA VAL A 454 -144.14 -36.20 125.17
C VAL A 454 -144.00 -35.22 126.34
N GLY A 455 -143.69 -33.94 126.05
CA GLY A 455 -143.56 -32.90 127.08
C GLY A 455 -144.82 -32.70 127.93
N ARG A 456 -146.02 -32.72 127.33
CA ARG A 456 -147.28 -32.52 128.07
C ARG A 456 -147.64 -33.66 129.04
N ARG A 457 -146.97 -34.81 128.96
CA ARG A 457 -147.29 -36.02 129.75
C ARG A 457 -146.38 -36.17 130.98
N ILE A 458 -145.28 -35.41 131.05
CA ILE A 458 -144.28 -35.45 132.13
C ILE A 458 -144.59 -34.45 133.25
N ASP A 459 -145.27 -33.34 132.97
CA ASP A 459 -145.56 -32.28 133.98
C ASP A 459 -146.67 -32.62 135.00
N GLY A 460 -147.34 -33.79 134.91
CA GLY A 460 -148.52 -34.13 135.73
C GLY A 460 -148.36 -35.15 136.85
N LEU A 461 -147.18 -35.75 137.07
CA LEU A 461 -147.05 -36.99 137.87
C LEU A 461 -146.58 -36.93 139.35
N PRO A 462 -146.17 -35.81 139.98
CA PRO A 462 -145.76 -35.80 141.39
C PRO A 462 -146.85 -35.29 142.37
N ALA A 463 -148.06 -35.86 142.33
CA ALA A 463 -149.07 -35.68 143.39
C ALA A 463 -149.73 -36.99 143.87
N ALA A 464 -149.40 -38.14 143.26
CA ALA A 464 -150.20 -39.36 143.45
C ALA A 464 -149.60 -40.43 144.37
N LEU A 465 -148.31 -40.45 144.71
CA LEU A 465 -147.71 -41.59 145.42
C LEU A 465 -146.54 -41.18 146.35
N GLY A 466 -146.85 -40.92 147.62
CA GLY A 466 -145.85 -40.81 148.69
C GLY A 466 -145.35 -42.18 149.17
N ILE A 467 -144.16 -42.21 149.80
CA ILE A 467 -143.62 -43.13 150.82
C ILE A 467 -142.10 -43.30 150.60
N GLY A 468 -141.32 -42.50 151.33
CA GLY A 468 -139.86 -42.58 151.46
C GLY A 468 -139.41 -43.08 152.85
N GLU A 469 -140.29 -43.67 153.64
CA GLU A 469 -140.07 -43.92 155.09
C GLU A 469 -140.10 -45.43 155.45
N LEU A 470 -139.56 -46.31 154.60
CA LEU A 470 -139.50 -47.77 154.83
C LEU A 470 -138.10 -48.39 154.60
N LEU A 471 -137.04 -47.56 154.61
CA LEU A 471 -135.66 -48.01 154.33
C LEU A 471 -134.68 -47.89 155.52
N ASP A 472 -135.10 -47.40 156.68
CA ASP A 472 -134.22 -47.31 157.88
C ASP A 472 -134.27 -48.55 158.81
N THR A 473 -135.15 -49.53 158.60
CA THR A 473 -135.35 -50.65 159.55
C THR A 473 -134.83 -52.02 159.12
N HIS A 474 -134.17 -52.15 157.95
CA HIS A 474 -133.49 -53.40 157.55
C HIS A 474 -131.96 -53.38 157.77
N GLY A 475 -131.41 -52.29 158.32
CA GLY A 475 -129.99 -52.15 158.67
C GLY A 475 -129.55 -52.85 159.96
N GLU A 476 -130.48 -53.19 160.87
CA GLU A 476 -130.13 -53.82 162.16
C GLU A 476 -130.01 -55.37 162.11
N ARG A 477 -130.45 -56.05 161.03
CA ARG A 477 -130.46 -57.53 160.98
C ARG A 477 -129.21 -58.17 160.36
N LEU A 478 -128.22 -57.39 159.92
CA LEU A 478 -126.99 -57.88 159.28
C LEU A 478 -125.76 -57.89 160.21
N THR A 479 -125.85 -57.36 161.42
CA THR A 479 -124.76 -57.37 162.42
C THR A 479 -124.84 -58.53 163.42
N GLU A 480 -126.00 -59.17 163.61
CA GLU A 480 -126.20 -60.25 164.59
C GLU A 480 -125.89 -61.65 164.05
N ALA A 481 -125.92 -61.86 162.73
CA ALA A 481 -125.61 -63.15 162.10
C ALA A 481 -124.10 -63.46 161.99
N ALA A 482 -123.23 -62.47 162.22
CA ALA A 482 -121.77 -62.62 162.13
C ALA A 482 -121.10 -63.11 163.44
N ALA A 483 -121.81 -63.10 164.57
CA ALA A 483 -121.26 -63.51 165.88
C ALA A 483 -121.39 -65.01 166.19
N SER A 484 -122.40 -65.72 165.65
CA SER A 484 -122.70 -67.12 166.03
C SER A 484 -121.88 -68.18 165.30
N LEU A 485 -121.19 -67.83 164.20
CA LEU A 485 -120.29 -68.75 163.49
C LEU A 485 -118.90 -68.90 164.16
N ALA A 486 -118.56 -68.05 165.14
CA ALA A 486 -117.27 -68.09 165.84
C ALA A 486 -117.26 -68.93 167.13
N GLU A 487 -118.41 -69.41 167.60
CA GLU A 487 -118.56 -70.01 168.95
C GLU A 487 -118.73 -71.54 168.95
N ILE A 488 -119.18 -72.16 167.85
CA ILE A 488 -119.39 -73.63 167.78
C ILE A 488 -118.13 -74.42 167.39
N VAL A 489 -117.07 -73.77 166.87
CA VAL A 489 -115.78 -74.44 166.61
C VAL A 489 -114.93 -74.58 167.89
N ARG A 490 -115.35 -74.04 169.04
CA ARG A 490 -114.50 -74.01 170.25
C ARG A 490 -114.86 -75.01 171.35
N SER A 491 -115.90 -75.82 171.17
CA SER A 491 -116.23 -76.83 172.18
C SER A 491 -116.92 -78.03 171.54
N ARG A 492 -116.16 -79.09 171.23
CA ARG A 492 -116.07 -80.28 172.10
C ARG A 492 -117.00 -81.40 171.56
N PRO A 493 -116.88 -82.64 172.03
CA PRO A 493 -115.82 -83.59 171.70
C PRO A 493 -116.43 -84.96 171.35
N ASP A 494 -115.59 -85.97 171.40
CA ASP A 494 -115.88 -87.39 171.30
C ASP A 494 -115.90 -87.92 169.88
N ARG A 495 -114.71 -88.28 169.39
CA ARG A 495 -113.94 -89.49 169.76
C ARG A 495 -114.45 -90.73 169.03
N ASP A 496 -113.51 -91.29 168.32
CA ASP A 496 -113.26 -92.72 168.28
C ASP A 496 -114.12 -93.57 167.33
N THR A 497 -115.32 -93.19 166.89
CA THR A 497 -116.03 -93.98 165.85
C THR A 497 -115.86 -93.44 164.42
N LEU A 498 -115.58 -92.15 164.29
CA LEU A 498 -115.06 -91.55 163.05
C LEU A 498 -113.54 -91.74 162.91
N ALA A 499 -112.81 -91.98 164.01
CA ALA A 499 -111.38 -92.29 163.94
C ALA A 499 -111.10 -93.65 163.27
N GLU A 500 -112.02 -94.62 163.28
CA GLU A 500 -111.80 -95.94 162.67
C GLU A 500 -112.33 -96.03 161.22
N THR A 501 -113.48 -95.41 160.92
CA THR A 501 -114.03 -95.40 159.55
C THR A 501 -113.37 -94.38 158.63
N VAL A 502 -112.84 -93.28 159.18
CA VAL A 502 -111.97 -92.37 158.42
C VAL A 502 -110.53 -92.89 158.43
N SER A 503 -110.12 -93.73 159.39
CA SER A 503 -108.90 -94.53 159.26
C SER A 503 -108.95 -95.46 158.05
N ASP A 504 -110.08 -96.10 157.74
CA ASP A 504 -110.13 -96.97 156.54
C ASP A 504 -110.03 -96.24 155.19
N ILE A 505 -110.31 -94.93 155.14
CA ILE A 505 -110.25 -94.14 153.89
C ILE A 505 -109.08 -93.13 153.86
N VAL A 506 -108.75 -92.53 155.00
CA VAL A 506 -107.71 -91.49 155.12
C VAL A 506 -106.36 -92.11 155.50
N GLN A 507 -106.31 -93.29 156.13
CA GLN A 507 -105.05 -93.95 156.54
C GLN A 507 -104.29 -94.69 155.42
N PRO A 508 -104.92 -95.17 154.33
CA PRO A 508 -104.18 -95.67 153.16
C PRO A 508 -103.58 -94.60 152.22
N ALA A 509 -103.85 -93.28 152.41
CA ALA A 509 -103.20 -92.21 151.61
C ALA A 509 -102.62 -91.04 152.43
N THR A 510 -102.90 -90.90 153.73
CA THR A 510 -102.02 -90.11 154.62
C THR A 510 -100.66 -90.80 154.82
N THR A 511 -100.50 -92.07 154.38
CA THR A 511 -99.23 -92.79 154.17
C THR A 511 -98.61 -92.64 152.76
N ASP A 512 -99.26 -91.90 151.86
CA ASP A 512 -98.62 -91.13 150.76
C ASP A 512 -98.29 -89.69 151.20
N LEU A 513 -98.44 -89.47 152.50
CA LEU A 513 -97.32 -89.06 153.32
C LEU A 513 -96.47 -87.97 152.62
N ASN A 514 -96.41 -86.83 153.29
CA ASN A 514 -95.61 -86.70 154.53
C ASN A 514 -94.27 -87.47 154.64
N LYS A 515 -93.90 -88.32 153.69
CA LYS A 515 -92.56 -88.63 153.22
C LYS A 515 -92.02 -87.50 152.35
N ARG A 516 -92.83 -86.64 151.72
CA ARG A 516 -92.30 -85.68 150.72
C ARG A 516 -92.67 -84.20 150.83
N LEU A 517 -93.48 -83.82 151.80
CA LEU A 517 -93.18 -82.61 152.58
C LEU A 517 -92.06 -82.87 153.61
N GLY A 518 -91.88 -84.14 154.01
CA GLY A 518 -90.83 -84.63 154.91
C GLY A 518 -89.61 -85.20 154.18
N ALA A 519 -89.48 -84.80 152.91
CA ALA A 519 -88.22 -84.54 152.21
C ALA A 519 -88.30 -83.04 151.78
N LEU A 520 -88.36 -82.07 152.70
CA LEU A 520 -87.30 -81.86 153.68
C LEU A 520 -86.02 -81.58 152.92
N GLU A 521 -85.22 -80.84 153.65
CA GLU A 521 -83.81 -81.14 153.73
C GLU A 521 -83.01 -80.91 152.48
N GLU A 522 -83.61 -80.30 151.46
CA GLU A 522 -83.06 -79.08 150.90
C GLU A 522 -84.14 -77.97 150.86
N THR A 523 -85.03 -77.84 151.87
CA THR A 523 -84.75 -76.87 152.94
C THR A 523 -83.29 -76.92 153.29
N MET A 524 -82.66 -75.76 153.37
CA MET A 524 -81.30 -75.71 153.87
C MET A 524 -80.26 -76.23 152.89
N LEU A 525 -80.47 -76.10 151.59
CA LEU A 525 -79.38 -75.66 150.74
C LEU A 525 -80.04 -75.07 149.49
N ALA A 526 -80.59 -73.86 149.52
CA ALA A 526 -79.87 -72.74 150.05
C ALA A 526 -80.48 -71.44 149.49
N LEU A 527 -81.07 -70.47 150.19
CA LEU A 527 -81.00 -69.98 151.57
C LEU A 527 -79.64 -70.00 152.27
N ALA A 528 -78.71 -70.82 151.79
CA ALA A 528 -77.37 -70.40 151.56
C ALA A 528 -77.47 -69.40 150.39
N GLU A 529 -77.18 -68.16 150.72
CA GLU A 529 -75.78 -67.86 150.54
C GLU A 529 -75.49 -67.92 149.02
N ALA A 530 -76.02 -66.98 148.28
CA ALA A 530 -76.17 -65.66 148.82
C ALA A 530 -77.03 -64.81 147.94
N LEU A 531 -77.92 -64.01 148.53
CA LEU A 531 -77.50 -62.94 149.45
C LEU A 531 -76.36 -62.07 148.90
N LEU A 532 -75.74 -62.32 147.74
CA LEU A 532 -74.60 -61.52 147.31
C LEU A 532 -74.39 -61.55 145.79
N ARG A 533 -74.81 -60.56 145.00
CA ARG A 533 -75.32 -59.24 145.38
C ARG A 533 -75.46 -58.35 144.13
N PRO A 534 -76.41 -57.39 144.10
CA PRO A 534 -76.30 -56.21 143.25
C PRO A 534 -75.24 -55.28 143.89
N SER A 535 -74.03 -55.29 143.32
CA SER A 535 -72.80 -54.69 143.84
C SER A 535 -72.32 -55.21 145.21
N ARG A 536 -71.03 -55.03 145.48
CA ARG A 536 -70.56 -54.83 146.85
C ARG A 536 -71.57 -54.01 147.72
N ALA A 537 -72.15 -54.62 148.77
CA ALA A 537 -72.79 -54.00 149.96
C ALA A 537 -74.25 -53.40 149.90
N LYS A 538 -75.19 -54.04 150.62
CA LYS A 538 -76.39 -53.57 151.42
C LYS A 538 -77.35 -52.43 150.95
N ASP A 539 -78.65 -52.68 151.21
CA ASP A 539 -79.82 -51.79 151.45
C ASP A 539 -80.71 -51.32 150.29
#